data_AF-A0A5S4TDR0-F1
#
_entry.id   AF-A0A5S4TDR0-F1
#
_cell.length_a   1.000
_cell.length_b   1.000
_cell.length_c   1.000
_cell.angle_alpha   90.00
_cell.angle_beta   90.00
_cell.angle_gamma   90.00
#
_symmetry.space_group_name_H-M   'P 1'
#
loop_
_entity.id
_entity.type
_entity.pdbx_description
1 polymer ?
#
loop_
_entity_poly.entity_id
_entity_poly.type
_entity_poly.pdbx_seq_one_letter_code
_entity_poly.pdbx_strand_id
1 'polypeptide(L)' 'MLGVCYYPEHWPEAWWVEDARRMHDLGISYVRI' A
#
# COMPACT_ATOMS: atom_id res chain seq x y z
N MET A 1 -2.60 -14.89 -6.17
CA MET A 1 -2.09 -13.49 -6.14
C MET A 1 -2.79 -12.76 -4.99
N LEU A 2 -2.05 -12.02 -4.17
CA LEU A 2 -2.59 -11.29 -3.01
C LEU A 2 -2.68 -9.79 -3.33
N GLY A 3 -3.76 -9.16 -2.87
CA GLY A 3 -4.02 -7.73 -3.03
C GLY A 3 -4.63 -7.10 -1.78
N VAL A 4 -4.60 -5.77 -1.70
CA VAL A 4 -5.12 -4.99 -0.57
C VAL A 4 -5.95 -3.80 -1.07
N CYS A 5 -6.94 -3.37 -0.28
CA CYS A 5 -7.60 -2.08 -0.46
C CYS A 5 -6.91 -1.07 0.45
N TYR A 6 -6.31 -0.03 -0.13
CA TYR A 6 -5.55 0.98 0.58
C TYR A 6 -6.18 2.35 0.35
N TYR A 7 -6.52 3.04 1.43
CA TYR A 7 -7.18 4.35 1.40
C TYR A 7 -6.16 5.45 1.75
N PRO A 8 -5.38 5.98 0.79
CA PRO A 8 -4.32 6.95 1.04
C PRO A 8 -4.83 8.25 1.68
N GLU A 9 -6.09 8.62 1.45
CA GLU A 9 -6.76 9.80 1.99
C GLU A 9 -6.89 9.76 3.52
N HIS A 10 -6.78 8.57 4.13
CA HIS A 10 -6.81 8.42 5.59
C HIS A 10 -5.43 8.61 6.23
N TRP A 11 -4.35 8.72 5.45
CA TRP A 11 -2.97 8.73 5.95
C TRP A 11 -2.17 9.94 5.45
N PRO A 12 -1.16 10.41 6.20
CA PRO A 12 -0.25 11.44 5.71
C PRO A 12 0.47 11.01 4.42
N GLU A 13 0.57 11.92 3.44
CA GLU A 13 1.24 11.65 2.16
C GLU A 13 2.70 11.19 2.32
N ALA A 14 3.37 11.65 3.39
CA ALA A 14 4.73 11.21 3.73
C ALA A 14 4.86 9.70 3.99
N TRP A 15 3.76 8.98 4.25
CA TRP A 15 3.77 7.54 4.54
C TRP A 15 3.64 6.67 3.31
N TRP A 16 3.08 7.18 2.21
CA TRP A 16 2.67 6.36 1.06
C TRP A 16 3.83 5.56 0.44
N VAL A 17 5.02 6.14 0.38
CA VAL A 17 6.21 5.48 -0.17
C VAL A 17 6.62 4.27 0.69
N GLU A 18 6.60 4.44 2.01
CA GLU A 18 6.98 3.37 2.94
C GLU A 18 5.91 2.28 3.02
N ASP A 19 4.63 2.66 2.95
CA ASP A 19 3.52 1.71 2.87
C ASP A 19 3.60 0.85 1.60
N ALA A 20 3.85 1.46 0.44
CA ALA A 20 4.03 0.74 -0.81
C ALA A 20 5.23 -0.22 -0.76
N ARG A 21 6.34 0.20 -0.14
CA ARG A 21 7.52 -0.66 0.06
C ARG A 21 7.17 -1.88 0.92
N ARG A 22 6.47 -1.67 2.03
CA ARG A 22 6.02 -2.77 2.92
C ARG A 22 5.07 -3.72 2.22
N MET A 23 4.13 -3.21 1.42
CA MET A 23 3.23 -4.05 0.63
C MET A 23 4.01 -4.95 -0.33
N HIS A 24 5.03 -4.39 -1.01
CA HIS A 24 5.90 -5.17 -1.88
C HIS A 24 6.70 -6.24 -1.13
N ASP A 25 7.32 -5.89 0.01
CA ASP A 25 8.08 -6.82 0.85
C ASP A 25 7.22 -7.98 1.37
N LEU A 26 5.91 -7.75 1.57
CA LEU A 26 4.92 -8.75 1.96
C LEU A 26 4.38 -9.59 0.78
N GLY A 27 4.83 -9.32 -0.45
CA GLY A 27 4.38 -10.02 -1.66
C GLY A 27 2.99 -9.59 -2.16
N ILE A 28 2.50 -8.42 -1.74
CA ILE A 28 1.26 -7.83 -2.26
C ILE A 28 1.56 -7.22 -3.64
N SER A 29 0.81 -7.66 -4.65
CA SER A 29 1.05 -7.27 -6.05
C SER A 29 -0.04 -6.38 -6.65
N TYR A 30 -1.18 -6.26 -5.95
CA TYR A 30 -2.31 -5.44 -6.40
C TYR A 30 -2.82 -4.57 -5.25
N VAL A 31 -3.00 -3.28 -5.53
CA VAL A 31 -3.55 -2.31 -4.59
C VAL A 31 -4.75 -1.63 -5.25
N ARG A 32 -5.91 -1.69 -4.59
CA ARG A 32 -7.07 -0.87 -4.96
C ARG A 32 -7.09 0.36 -4.05
N ILE A 33 -7.19 1.53 -4.66
CA ILE A 33 -7.34 2.81 -3.97
C ILE A 33 -8.83 3.03 -3.67
#